data_AF-A0A5E4C8S4-F1
#
_entry.id   AF-A0A5E4C8S4-F1
#
_cell.length_a   1.000
_cell.length_b   1.000
_cell.length_c   1.000
_cell.angle_alpha   90.00
_cell.angle_beta   90.00
_cell.angle_gamma   90.00
#
_symmetry.space_group_name_H-M   'P 1'
#
loop_
_entity.id
_entity.type
_entity.pdbx_description
1 polymer ?
#
loop_
_entity_poly.entity_id
_entity_poly.type
_entity_poly.pdbx_seq_one_letter_code
_entity_poly.pdbx_strand_id
1 'polypeptide(L)' 'MQEEEALRLVQQIACAAGYSCDEGIVHQDLKPENIMLDDRGHIKLNDFGFSTTVMPGQKLHEFWALSPTLSPKLS' A
#
# COMPACT_ATOMS: atom_id res chain seq x y z
N MET A 1 -10.96 -18.89 -0.29
CA MET A 1 -11.32 -17.74 -1.12
C MET A 1 -11.40 -18.23 -2.56
N GLN A 2 -12.50 -17.95 -3.27
CA GLN A 2 -12.59 -18.26 -4.70
C GLN A 2 -11.76 -17.26 -5.50
N GLU A 3 -11.24 -17.65 -6.66
CA GLU A 3 -10.38 -16.81 -7.49
C GLU A 3 -11.04 -15.47 -7.86
N GLU A 4 -12.34 -15.49 -8.18
CA GLU A 4 -13.13 -14.28 -8.47
C GLU A 4 -13.14 -13.27 -7.32
N GLU A 5 -13.19 -13.76 -6.08
CA GLU A 5 -13.18 -12.90 -4.89
C GLU A 5 -11.80 -12.30 -4.68
N ALA A 6 -10.74 -13.09 -4.88
CA ALA A 6 -9.37 -12.59 -4.82
C ALA A 6 -9.13 -11.46 -5.84
N LEU A 7 -9.64 -11.64 -7.07
CA LEU A 7 -9.55 -10.63 -8.13
C LEU A 7 -10.31 -9.35 -7.78
N ARG A 8 -11.50 -9.44 -7.18
CA ARG A 8 -12.24 -8.27 -6.69
C ARG A 8 -11.45 -7.51 -5.64
N LEU A 9 -10.85 -8.20 -4.67
CA LEU A 9 -10.08 -7.55 -3.61
C LEU A 9 -8.83 -6.87 -4.19
N VAL A 10 -8.10 -7.54 -5.08
CA VAL A 10 -6.92 -6.97 -5.77
C VAL A 10 -7.29 -5.72 -6.56
N GLN A 11 -8.42 -5.73 -7.28
CA GLN A 11 -8.90 -4.55 -7.99
C GLN A 11 -9.20 -3.39 -7.04
N GLN A 12 -9.88 -3.64 -5.92
CA GLN A 12 -10.17 -2.59 -4.94
C GLN A 12 -8.89 -2.01 -4.32
N ILE A 13 -7.91 -2.86 -3.99
CA ILE A 13 -6.60 -2.42 -3.47
C ILE A 13 -5.90 -1.53 -4.52
N ALA A 14 -5.87 -1.96 -5.79
CA ALA A 14 -5.25 -1.21 -6.87
C ALA A 14 -5.95 0.14 -7.09
N CYS A 15 -7.28 0.19 -7.05
CA CYS A 15 -8.03 1.44 -7.15
C CYS A 15 -7.74 2.40 -5.99
N ALA A 16 -7.70 1.92 -4.74
CA ALA A 16 -7.40 2.75 -3.59
C ALA A 16 -5.96 3.29 -3.60
N ALA A 17 -5.00 2.45 -4.01
CA ALA A 17 -3.61 2.86 -4.18
C ALA A 17 -3.44 3.86 -5.32
N GLY A 18 -4.13 3.65 -6.45
CA GLY A 18 -4.17 4.59 -7.58
C GLY A 18 -4.72 5.95 -7.17
N TYR A 19 -5.85 5.98 -6.47
CA TYR A 19 -6.44 7.22 -5.94
C TYR A 19 -5.47 7.95 -5.02
N SER A 20 -4.80 7.23 -4.11
CA SER A 20 -3.80 7.84 -3.22
C SER A 20 -2.67 8.47 -4.04
N CYS A 21 -2.19 7.78 -5.07
CA CYS A 21 -1.16 8.28 -5.97
C CYS A 21 -1.60 9.54 -6.74
N ASP A 22 -2.85 9.60 -7.19
CA ASP A 22 -3.42 10.78 -7.86
C ASP A 22 -3.49 12.00 -6.93
N GLU A 23 -3.72 11.78 -5.64
CA GLU A 23 -3.63 12.80 -4.58
C GLU A 23 -2.18 13.12 -4.17
N GLY A 24 -1.19 12.53 -4.85
CA GLY A 24 0.23 12.72 -4.57
C GLY A 24 0.70 11.99 -3.31
N ILE A 25 -0.02 10.98 -2.84
CA ILE A 25 0.30 10.20 -1.64
C ILE A 25 0.73 8.78 -2.04
N VAL A 26 1.92 8.38 -1.64
CA VAL A 26 2.41 7.02 -1.82
C VAL A 26 2.42 6.31 -0.48
N HIS A 27 1.73 5.17 -0.38
CA HIS A 27 1.53 4.48 0.91
C HIS A 27 2.79 3.80 1.47
N GLN A 28 3.64 3.24 0.59
CA GLN A 28 4.92 2.57 0.88
C GLN A 28 4.89 1.30 1.76
N ASP A 29 3.74 0.93 2.35
CA ASP A 29 3.59 -0.26 3.22
C ASP A 29 2.29 -1.02 2.93
N LEU A 30 2.07 -1.38 1.66
CA LEU A 30 0.90 -2.16 1.24
C LEU A 30 1.12 -3.65 1.57
N LYS A 31 0.55 -4.07 2.68
CA LYS A 31 0.56 -5.45 3.18
C LYS A 31 -0.82 -5.81 3.75
N PRO A 32 -1.18 -7.11 3.85
CA PRO A 32 -2.50 -7.52 4.32
C PRO A 32 -2.90 -6.92 5.68
N GLU A 33 -1.94 -6.70 6.58
CA GLU A 33 -2.17 -6.10 7.90
C GLU A 33 -2.66 -4.63 7.82
N ASN A 34 -2.29 -3.94 6.75
CA ASN A 34 -2.66 -2.55 6.48
C ASN A 34 -3.89 -2.43 5.57
N ILE A 35 -4.54 -3.55 5.25
CA ILE A 35 -5.70 -3.63 4.37
C ILE A 35 -6.89 -4.09 5.21
N MET A 36 -7.84 -3.19 5.45
CA MET A 36 -9.07 -3.51 6.18
C MET A 36 -10.17 -3.89 5.21
N LEU A 37 -10.92 -4.95 5.54
CA LEU A 37 -12.14 -5.36 4.86
C LEU A 37 -13.33 -5.08 5.78
N ASP A 38 -14.32 -4.33 5.31
CA ASP A 38 -15.57 -4.12 6.06
C ASP A 38 -16.57 -5.30 5.89
N ASP A 39 -17.66 -5.26 6.66
CA ASP A 39 -18.73 -6.26 6.63
C ASP A 39 -19.50 -6.30 5.30
N ARG A 40 -19.28 -5.31 4.42
CA ARG A 40 -19.85 -5.21 3.07
C ARG A 40 -18.88 -5.66 1.98
N GLY A 41 -17.66 -6.06 2.35
CA GLY A 41 -16.64 -6.49 1.40
C GLY A 41 -15.88 -5.35 0.71
N HIS A 42 -15.88 -4.14 1.29
CA HIS A 42 -15.06 -3.03 0.80
C HIS A 42 -13.70 -2.98 1.45
N ILE A 43 -12.69 -2.69 0.64
CA ILE A 43 -11.31 -2.47 1.08
C ILE A 43 -11.10 -1.01 1.53
N LYS A 44 -10.38 -0.84 2.63
CA LYS A 44 -9.81 0.44 3.07
C LYS A 44 -8.33 0.25 3.38
N LEU A 45 -7.51 1.17 2.87
CA LEU A 45 -6.10 1.25 3.25
C LEU A 45 -5.99 1.91 4.63
N ASN A 46 -5.12 1.37 5.48
CA ASN A 46 -4.86 1.85 6.82
C ASN A 46 -3.34 1.99 7.05
N ASP A 47 -2.95 2.74 8.08
CA ASP A 47 -1.56 2.97 8.47
C ASP A 47 -0.72 3.68 7.41
N PHE A 48 -0.98 4.98 7.30
CA PHE A 48 -0.17 5.90 6.48
C PHE A 48 1.12 6.35 7.20
N GLY A 49 1.56 5.66 8.26
CA GLY A 49 2.75 6.03 9.03
C GLY A 49 4.05 6.02 8.22
N PHE A 50 4.10 5.22 7.15
CA PHE A 50 5.19 5.16 6.19
C PHE A 50 4.92 5.93 4.89
N SER A 51 3.78 6.63 4.79
CA SER A 51 3.41 7.30 3.56
C SER A 51 4.21 8.57 3.33
N THR A 52 4.35 8.94 2.06
CA THR A 52 5.03 10.17 1.65
C THR A 52 4.24 10.93 0.59
N THR A 53 4.41 12.24 0.56
CA THR A 53 3.87 13.08 -0.50
C THR A 53 4.89 13.22 -1.63
N VAL A 54 4.44 13.05 -2.86
CA VAL A 54 5.24 13.16 -4.07
C VAL A 54 4.67 14.22 -5.00
N MET A 55 5.56 14.99 -5.61
CA MET A 55 5.22 15.83 -6.76
C MET A 55 5.50 15.06 -8.06
N PRO A 56 4.77 15.35 -9.16
CA PRO A 56 5.09 14.81 -10.47
C PRO A 56 6.56 15.06 -10.85
N GLY A 57 7.28 14.00 -11.23
CA GLY A 57 8.71 14.06 -11.58
C GLY A 57 9.67 13.96 -10.38
N GLN A 58 9.17 13.92 -9.14
CA GLN A 58 9.99 13.64 -7.97
C GLN A 58 10.31 12.14 -7.90
N LYS A 59 11.60 11.80 -7.81
CA LYS A 59 12.01 10.42 -7.50
C LYS A 59 11.71 10.13 -6.03
N LEU A 60 11.03 9.01 -5.77
CA LEU A 60 10.92 8.45 -4.43
C LEU A 60 12.32 8.05 -3.93
N HIS A 61 12.68 8.49 -2.73
CA HIS A 61 13.93 8.04 -2.12
C HIS A 61 13.76 6.57 -1.67
N GLU A 62 14.68 5.70 -2.07
CA GLU A 62 14.69 4.25 -1.76
C GLU A 62 14.85 3.94 -0.25
N PHE A 63 14.98 4.98 0.58
CA PHE A 63 15.37 4.90 1.99
C PHE A 63 14.52 3.96 2.86
N TRP A 64 13.26 3.71 2.50
CA TRP A 64 12.38 2.83 3.26
C TRP A 64 12.69 1.33 3.08
N ALA A 65 13.19 0.92 1.92
CA ALA A 65 13.60 -0.47 1.68
C ALA A 65 14.91 -0.83 2.41
N LEU A 66 15.65 0.17 2.91
CA LEU A 66 16.94 0.03 3.58
C LEU A 66 16.89 0.39 5.07
N SER A 67 15.70 0.63 5.66
CA SER A 67 15.61 0.79 7.12
C SER A 67 16.18 -0.48 7.79
N PRO A 68 17.18 -0.38 8.67
CA PRO A 68 17.79 -1.54 9.33
C PRO A 68 16.80 -2.40 10.12
N THR A 69 15.61 -1.87 10.40
CA THR A 69 14.50 -2.55 11.06
C THR A 69 13.69 -3.46 10.13
N LEU A 70 13.76 -3.30 8.81
CA LEU A 70 12.96 -4.02 7.81
C LEU A 70 13.76 -4.99 6.93
N SER A 71 15.10 -4.92 6.94
CA SER A 71 15.94 -5.97 6.36
C SER A 71 15.99 -7.15 7.33
N PRO A 72 15.49 -8.36 6.98
CA PRO A 72 15.83 -9.55 7.75
C PRO A 72 17.35 -9.65 7.72
N LYS A 73 17.97 -9.81 8.89
CA LYS A 73 19.41 -10.05 9.00
C LYS A 73 19.79 -11.18 8.03
N LEU A 74 20.39 -10.83 6.91
CA LEU A 74 21.12 -11.78 6.08
C LEU A 74 22.35 -12.16 6.89
N SER A 75 22.25 -13.32 7.54
CA SER A 75 23.35 -14.10 8.10
C SER A 75 24.28 -14.60 7.01
#